data_AF-A0A2D5APH5-F1
#
_entry.id   AF-A0A2D5APH5-F1
#
_cell.length_a   1.000
_cell.length_b   1.000
_cell.length_c   1.000
_cell.angle_alpha   90.00
_cell.angle_beta   90.00
_cell.angle_gamma   90.00
#
_symmetry.space_group_name_H-M   'P 1'
#
loop_
_entity.id
_entity.type
_entity.pdbx_description
1 polymer ?
#
loop_
_entity_poly.entity_id
_entity_poly.type
_entity_poly.pdbx_seq_one_letter_code
_entity_poly.pdbx_strand_id
1 'polypeptide(L)'
;MKQSLLAFAISFLLIGSPMARTWTSSDGSRTFEGEIRSYDEDTKTVSVLSAGRILTFTTDKLSEEDLVYLKEWDEAKNAPDPLEVVGASVVGKEVLKTKLHRIDGKRYRSAEMEKAPEFYIFYYSASW
;
A
#
# COMPACT_ATOMS: atom_id res chain seq x y z
N MET A 1 -4.69 -45.15 -3.98
CA MET A 1 -5.09 -43.92 -3.28
C MET A 1 -3.85 -43.04 -3.17
N LYS A 2 -3.68 -42.09 -4.09
CA LYS A 2 -2.50 -41.21 -4.13
C LYS A 2 -2.83 -39.94 -3.34
N GLN A 3 -2.34 -39.85 -2.11
CA GLN A 3 -2.35 -38.62 -1.35
C GLN A 3 -1.34 -37.67 -2.02
N SER A 4 -1.84 -36.64 -2.69
CA SER A 4 -1.01 -35.56 -3.23
C SER A 4 -1.18 -34.32 -2.36
N LEU A 5 -0.06 -33.71 -2.05
CA LEU A 5 0.18 -32.69 -1.04
C LEU A 5 -0.87 -31.57 -1.04
N LEU A 6 -1.41 -31.33 0.16
CA LEU A 6 -2.06 -30.09 0.54
C LEU A 6 -1.01 -28.96 0.46
N ALA A 7 -0.95 -28.24 -0.66
CA ALA A 7 -0.15 -27.03 -0.77
C ALA A 7 -0.86 -25.92 0.02
N PHE A 8 -0.45 -25.75 1.28
CA PHE A 8 -0.88 -24.64 2.13
C PHE A 8 -0.16 -23.37 1.64
N ALA A 9 -0.72 -22.74 0.60
CA ALA A 9 -0.28 -21.42 0.16
C ALA A 9 -0.77 -20.40 1.19
N ILE A 10 0.09 -20.09 2.16
CA ILE A 10 -0.06 -18.90 3.00
C ILE A 10 0.28 -17.73 2.09
N SER A 11 -0.70 -17.24 1.33
CA SER A 11 -0.64 -15.89 0.77
C SER A 11 -0.67 -14.94 1.94
N PHE A 12 0.52 -14.54 2.41
CA PHE A 12 0.68 -13.43 3.32
C PHE A 12 0.34 -12.18 2.51
N LEU A 13 -0.95 -11.85 2.50
CA LEU A 13 -1.47 -10.60 2.01
C LEU A 13 -0.90 -9.52 2.94
N LEU A 14 0.33 -9.06 2.67
CA LEU A 14 0.88 -7.83 3.23
C LEU A 14 0.13 -6.66 2.59
N ILE A 15 -1.18 -6.55 2.86
CA ILE A 15 -1.75 -5.21 3.01
C ILE A 15 -0.93 -4.63 4.14
N GLY A 16 -0.07 -3.66 3.85
CA GLY A 16 0.87 -3.10 4.82
C GLY A 16 0.11 -2.71 6.07
N SER A 17 0.16 -3.54 7.11
CA SER A 17 -0.29 -3.16 8.44
C SER A 17 0.45 -1.87 8.74
N PRO A 18 -0.23 -0.77 9.09
CA PRO A 18 0.46 0.45 9.42
C PRO A 18 1.41 0.12 10.56
N MET A 19 2.70 0.09 10.26
CA MET A 19 3.69 -0.21 11.27
C MET A 19 3.63 0.91 12.29
N ALA A 20 3.77 0.57 13.57
CA ALA A 20 3.87 1.59 14.60
C ALA A 20 5.02 2.55 14.21
N ARG A 21 4.71 3.84 14.14
CA ARG A 21 5.68 4.90 13.84
C ARG A 21 5.74 5.88 15.01
N THR A 22 6.77 6.70 15.02
CA THR A 22 6.87 7.83 15.92
C THR A 22 6.01 8.99 15.40
N TRP A 23 5.17 9.52 16.29
CA TRP A 23 4.36 10.72 16.10
C TRP A 23 4.95 11.84 16.92
N THR A 24 4.90 13.05 16.39
CA THR A 24 5.50 14.25 16.97
C THR A 24 4.44 15.33 17.11
N SER A 25 4.44 15.98 18.28
CA SER A 25 3.57 17.12 18.55
C SER A 25 3.94 18.32 17.67
N SER A 26 3.00 19.22 17.39
CA SER A 26 3.23 20.40 16.54
C SER A 26 4.32 21.34 17.06
N ASP A 27 4.56 21.35 18.37
CA ASP A 27 5.63 22.08 19.04
C ASP A 27 6.94 21.29 19.18
N GLY A 28 6.97 20.04 18.70
CA GLY A 28 8.13 19.14 18.77
C GLY A 28 8.49 18.68 20.19
N SER A 29 7.74 19.08 21.22
CA SER A 29 8.12 18.84 22.62
C SER A 29 7.80 17.43 23.11
N ARG A 30 6.90 16.73 22.41
CA ARG A 30 6.41 15.40 22.77
C ARG A 30 6.41 14.49 21.56
N THR A 31 6.87 13.27 21.78
CA THR A 31 6.79 12.19 20.80
C THR A 31 6.19 10.95 21.44
N PHE A 32 5.55 10.12 20.62
CA PHE A 32 5.07 8.81 21.06
C PHE A 32 5.02 7.84 19.88
N GLU A 33 5.15 6.54 20.16
CA GLU A 33 5.00 5.51 19.13
C GLU A 33 3.56 5.03 19.04
N GLY A 34 3.06 4.84 17.83
CA GLY A 34 1.71 4.33 17.61
C GLY A 34 1.41 4.01 16.15
N GLU A 35 0.41 3.15 15.97
CA GLU A 35 -0.10 2.71 14.68
C GLU A 35 -1.36 3.52 14.33
N ILE A 36 -1.40 4.14 13.14
CA ILE A 36 -2.62 4.81 12.67
C ILE A 36 -3.75 3.79 12.46
N ARG A 37 -4.94 4.12 12.96
CA ARG A 37 -6.16 3.34 12.78
C ARG A 37 -7.14 4.00 11.83
N SER A 38 -7.31 5.31 11.97
CA SER A 38 -8.19 6.09 11.13
C SER A 38 -7.75 7.55 11.05
N TYR A 39 -8.08 8.17 9.95
CA TYR A 39 -7.98 9.60 9.72
C TYR A 39 -9.25 10.04 8.98
N ASP A 40 -9.72 11.23 9.32
CA ASP A 40 -10.88 11.88 8.74
C ASP A 40 -10.46 13.33 8.42
N GLU A 41 -10.43 13.66 7.13
CA GLU A 41 -10.04 14.99 6.63
C GLU A 41 -11.10 16.05 6.95
N ASP A 42 -12.39 15.69 6.89
CA ASP A 42 -13.51 16.62 7.14
C ASP A 42 -13.52 17.09 8.59
N THR A 43 -13.33 16.16 9.52
CA THR A 43 -13.30 16.46 10.96
C THR A 43 -11.89 16.73 11.48
N LYS A 44 -10.87 16.66 10.63
CA LYS A 44 -9.44 16.82 10.97
C LYS A 44 -9.02 15.98 12.17
N THR A 45 -9.56 14.77 12.27
CA THR A 45 -9.39 13.90 13.43
C THR A 45 -8.60 12.66 13.04
N VAL A 46 -7.61 12.31 13.86
CA VAL A 46 -6.81 11.09 13.71
C VAL A 46 -6.95 10.22 14.95
N SER A 47 -7.02 8.91 14.73
CA SER A 47 -6.96 7.90 15.79
C SER A 47 -5.74 7.02 15.63
N VAL A 48 -4.94 6.94 16.68
CA VAL A 48 -3.69 6.18 16.74
C VAL A 48 -3.77 5.16 17.88
N LEU A 49 -3.46 3.91 17.61
CA LEU A 49 -3.27 2.89 18.64
C LEU A 49 -1.86 3.02 19.21
N SER A 50 -1.76 3.41 20.48
CA SER A 50 -0.50 3.50 21.22
C SER A 50 -0.61 2.75 22.54
N ALA A 51 0.37 1.87 22.82
CA ALA A 51 0.39 1.03 24.03
C ALA A 51 -0.94 0.33 24.35
N GLY A 52 -1.64 -0.18 23.32
CA GLY A 52 -2.92 -0.89 23.48
C GLY A 52 -4.14 -0.01 23.72
N ARG A 53 -4.00 1.32 23.63
CA ARG A 53 -5.10 2.29 23.77
C ARG A 53 -5.24 3.13 22.50
N ILE A 54 -6.47 3.43 22.13
CA ILE A 54 -6.76 4.34 21.02
C ILE A 54 -6.70 5.77 21.55
N LEU A 55 -5.81 6.55 20.97
CA LEU A 55 -5.67 7.99 21.20
C LEU A 55 -6.30 8.71 20.00
N THR A 56 -7.28 9.57 20.26
CA THR A 56 -7.92 10.38 19.23
C THR A 56 -7.63 11.86 19.49
N PHE A 57 -7.17 12.56 18.46
CA PHE A 57 -6.81 13.97 18.57
C PHE A 57 -6.92 14.68 17.21
N THR A 58 -6.91 16.02 17.25
CA THR A 58 -6.96 16.86 16.05
C THR A 58 -5.59 16.98 15.41
N THR A 59 -5.56 17.11 14.08
CA THR A 59 -4.32 17.22 13.30
C THR A 59 -3.51 18.48 13.63
N ASP A 60 -4.12 19.54 14.17
CA ASP A 60 -3.41 20.76 14.60
C ASP A 60 -2.35 20.52 15.71
N LYS A 61 -2.43 19.36 16.37
CA LYS A 61 -1.48 18.94 17.41
C LYS A 61 -0.30 18.16 16.85
N LEU A 62 -0.23 17.92 15.54
CA LEU A 62 0.83 17.15 14.91
C LEU A 62 1.86 18.04 14.22
N SER A 63 3.08 17.52 14.12
CA SER A 63 4.14 18.10 13.31
C SER A 63 3.75 18.16 11.83
N GLU A 64 4.37 19.08 11.07
CA GLU A 64 4.17 19.18 9.62
C GLU A 64 4.50 17.86 8.90
N GLU A 65 5.52 17.14 9.35
CA GLU A 65 5.93 15.85 8.80
C GLU A 65 4.85 14.77 8.99
N ASP A 66 4.22 14.74 10.16
CA ASP A 66 3.12 13.81 10.43
C ASP A 66 1.85 14.18 9.66
N LEU A 67 1.62 15.48 9.39
CA LEU A 67 0.53 15.92 8.52
C LEU A 67 0.71 15.45 7.07
N VAL A 68 1.93 15.50 6.54
CA VAL A 68 2.24 14.98 5.19
C VAL A 68 1.98 13.47 5.16
N TYR A 69 2.45 12.74 6.17
CA TYR A 69 2.21 11.31 6.27
C TYR A 69 0.73 10.96 6.34
N LEU A 70 -0.10 11.72 7.06
CA LEU A 70 -1.54 11.47 7.13
C LEU A 70 -2.21 11.54 5.76
N LYS A 71 -1.82 12.51 4.94
CA LYS A 71 -2.34 12.66 3.57
C LYS A 71 -1.92 11.49 2.69
N GLU A 72 -0.63 11.14 2.71
CA GLU A 72 -0.12 9.99 1.95
C GLU A 72 -0.80 8.68 2.37
N TRP A 73 -1.04 8.51 3.68
CA TRP A 73 -1.73 7.34 4.21
C TRP A 73 -3.19 7.29 3.76
N ASP A 74 -3.90 8.42 3.78
CA ASP A 74 -5.30 8.49 3.34
C ASP A 74 -5.44 8.24 1.84
N GLU A 75 -4.58 8.86 1.04
CA GLU A 75 -4.50 8.62 -0.40
C GLU A 75 -4.21 7.14 -0.70
N ALA A 76 -3.26 6.52 0.02
CA ALA A 76 -2.95 5.11 -0.16
C ALA A 76 -4.09 4.19 0.29
N LYS A 77 -4.83 4.55 1.35
CA LYS A 77 -5.98 3.79 1.85
C LYS A 77 -7.19 3.89 0.91
N ASN A 78 -7.42 5.07 0.33
CA ASN A 78 -8.52 5.34 -0.58
C ASN A 78 -8.14 5.09 -2.05
N ALA A 79 -6.91 4.64 -2.32
CA ALA A 79 -6.45 4.33 -3.65
C ALA A 79 -7.37 3.26 -4.28
N PRO A 80 -7.85 3.49 -5.51
CA PRO A 80 -8.67 2.50 -6.21
C PRO A 80 -7.89 1.20 -6.42
N ASP A 81 -8.60 0.07 -6.46
CA ASP A 81 -7.99 -1.24 -6.67
C ASP A 81 -7.15 -1.21 -7.97
N PRO A 82 -5.83 -1.50 -7.91
CA PRO A 82 -4.96 -1.53 -9.07
C PRO A 82 -5.52 -2.36 -10.24
N LEU A 83 -6.22 -3.45 -9.95
CA LEU A 83 -6.80 -4.33 -10.96
C LEU A 83 -7.98 -3.66 -11.68
N GLU A 84 -8.82 -2.91 -10.95
CA GLU A 84 -9.93 -2.15 -11.53
C GLU A 84 -9.42 -1.02 -12.43
N VAL A 85 -8.43 -0.26 -11.95
CA VAL A 85 -7.83 0.84 -12.72
C VAL A 85 -7.22 0.33 -14.02
N VAL A 86 -6.44 -0.76 -13.96
CA VAL A 86 -5.80 -1.34 -15.14
C VAL A 86 -6.83 -1.95 -16.09
N GLY A 87 -7.82 -2.66 -15.55
CA GLY A 87 -8.88 -3.30 -16.30
C GLY A 87 -9.78 -2.32 -17.06
N ALA A 88 -9.77 -1.03 -16.73
CA ALA A 88 -10.51 -0.01 -17.47
C ALA A 88 -9.97 0.22 -18.89
N SER A 89 -8.68 -0.05 -19.14
CA SER A 89 -8.04 0.20 -20.44
C SER A 89 -7.97 -1.05 -21.33
N VAL A 90 -7.94 -0.86 -22.66
CA VAL A 90 -7.83 -1.98 -23.63
C VAL A 90 -6.52 -2.74 -23.44
N VAL A 91 -5.40 -2.03 -23.30
CA VAL A 91 -4.07 -2.62 -23.06
C VAL A 91 -4.05 -3.34 -21.71
N GLY A 92 -4.55 -2.68 -20.66
CA GLY A 92 -4.53 -3.24 -19.31
C GLY A 92 -5.33 -4.53 -19.18
N LYS A 93 -6.47 -4.66 -19.88
CA LYS A 93 -7.22 -5.94 -19.96
C LYS A 93 -6.37 -7.09 -20.51
N GLU A 94 -5.54 -6.83 -21.52
CA GLU A 94 -4.62 -7.85 -22.04
C GLU A 94 -3.50 -8.14 -21.04
N VAL A 95 -2.95 -7.12 -20.37
CA VAL A 95 -1.93 -7.29 -19.33
C VAL A 95 -2.44 -8.16 -18.16
N LEU A 96 -3.67 -7.94 -17.70
CA LEU A 96 -4.27 -8.71 -16.59
C LEU A 96 -4.46 -10.21 -16.91
N LYS A 97 -4.49 -10.59 -18.19
CA LYS A 97 -4.54 -12.01 -18.60
C LYS A 97 -3.16 -12.69 -18.57
N THR A 98 -2.09 -11.91 -18.51
CA THR A 98 -0.71 -12.41 -18.56
C THR A 98 -0.16 -12.70 -17.17
N LYS A 99 0.85 -13.59 -17.10
CA LYS A 99 1.60 -13.79 -15.85
C LYS A 99 2.63 -12.68 -15.70
N LEU A 100 2.53 -11.93 -14.61
CA LEU A 100 3.49 -10.90 -14.30
C LEU A 100 4.79 -11.51 -13.76
N HIS A 101 5.90 -10.89 -14.16
CA HIS A 101 7.22 -11.23 -13.68
C HIS A 101 7.95 -9.98 -13.20
N ARG A 102 8.66 -10.09 -12.08
CA ARG A 102 9.53 -9.05 -11.54
C ARG A 102 11.00 -9.46 -11.70
N ILE A 103 11.83 -8.50 -12.07
CA ILE A 103 13.29 -8.64 -12.03
C ILE A 103 13.74 -8.38 -10.58
N ASP A 104 14.29 -9.42 -9.97
CA ASP A 104 14.85 -9.40 -8.63
C ASP A 104 16.37 -9.59 -8.73
N GLY A 105 17.08 -8.47 -8.86
CA GLY A 105 18.51 -8.44 -9.18
C GLY A 105 18.80 -9.08 -10.53
N LYS A 106 19.41 -10.27 -10.52
CA LYS A 106 19.75 -11.05 -11.74
C LYS A 106 18.72 -12.14 -12.09
N ARG A 107 17.61 -12.24 -11.34
CA ARG A 107 16.62 -13.32 -11.48
C ARG A 107 15.26 -12.78 -11.90
N TYR A 108 14.52 -13.59 -12.65
CA TYR A 108 13.10 -13.36 -12.94
C TYR A 108 12.24 -14.20 -12.00
N ARG A 109 11.23 -13.59 -11.39
CA ARG A 109 10.27 -14.28 -10.50
C ARG A 109 8.85 -13.90 -10.88
N SER A 110 7.89 -14.81 -10.67
CA SER A 110 6.48 -14.47 -10.76
C SER A 110 6.12 -13.38 -9.75
N ALA A 111 5.20 -12.51 -10.12
CA ALA A 111 4.73 -11.41 -9.30
C ALA A 111 3.22 -11.22 -9.44
N GLU A 112 2.65 -10.48 -8.50
CA GLU A 112 1.27 -9.99 -8.56
C GLU A 112 1.30 -8.47 -8.76
N MET A 113 0.16 -7.88 -9.15
CA MET A 113 0.06 -6.46 -9.41
C MET A 113 -0.11 -5.68 -8.10
N GLU A 114 0.98 -5.06 -7.64
CA GLU A 114 0.97 -4.29 -6.38
C GLU A 114 0.43 -2.86 -6.57
N LYS A 115 0.66 -2.26 -7.74
CA LYS A 115 0.22 -0.90 -8.10
C LYS A 115 -0.20 -0.83 -9.56
N ALA A 116 -1.11 0.10 -9.87
CA ALA A 116 -1.44 0.39 -11.25
C ALA A 116 -0.19 0.98 -11.95
N PRO A 117 0.19 0.48 -13.13
CA PRO A 117 1.30 1.03 -13.91
C PRO A 117 0.93 2.41 -14.44
N GLU A 118 1.82 3.38 -14.22
CA GLU A 118 1.69 4.72 -14.79
C GLU A 118 2.02 4.73 -16.29
N PHE A 119 2.90 3.82 -16.73
CA PHE A 119 3.39 3.75 -18.11
C PHE A 119 3.48 2.30 -18.59
N TYR A 120 3.25 2.10 -19.89
CA TYR A 120 3.49 0.84 -20.59
C TYR A 120 4.62 1.02 -21.61
N ILE A 121 5.58 0.09 -21.62
CA ILE A 121 6.63 0.04 -22.64
C ILE A 121 6.29 -1.08 -23.62
N PHE A 122 6.09 -0.70 -24.88
CA PHE A 122 5.88 -1.66 -25.97
C PHE A 122 7.20 -1.91 -26.68
N TYR A 123 7.72 -3.12 -26.52
CA TYR A 123 8.89 -3.57 -27.26
C TYR A 123 8.45 -4.51 -28.38
N TYR A 124 8.73 -4.13 -29.63
CA TYR A 124 8.60 -4.99 -30.79
C TYR A 124 9.96 -5.08 -31.48
N SER A 125 10.41 -6.30 -31.77
CA SER A 125 11.58 -6.54 -32.61
C SER A 125 11.12 -7.00 -33.99
N ALA A 126 11.42 -6.21 -35.02
CA ALA A 126 11.31 -6.69 -36.39
C ALA A 126 12.49 -7.64 -36.65
N SER A 127 12.21 -8.94 -36.81
CA SER A 127 13.17 -9.86 -37.40
C SER A 127 13.17 -9.61 -38.90
N TRP A 128 14.34 -9.31 -39.46
CA TRP A 128 14.56 -9.24 -40.90
C TRP A 128 14.94 -10.63 -41.41
#